data_AF-A0A7J2X8X5-F1
#
_entry.id   AF-A0A7J2X8X5-F1
#
_cell.length_a   1.000
_cell.length_b   1.000
_cell.length_c   1.000
_cell.angle_alpha   90.00
_cell.angle_beta   90.00
_cell.angle_gamma   90.00
#
_symmetry.space_group_name_H-M   'P 1'
#
loop_
_entity.id
_entity.type
_entity.pdbx_description
1 polymer ?
#
loop_
_entity_poly.entity_id
_entity_poly.type
_entity_poly.pdbx_seq_one_letter_code
_entity_poly.pdbx_strand_id
1 'polypeptide(L)'
;MRMYMREKILIIFLATTLASISLGGCIHQEGNMGGNLPVFGGGVIIIHPVNASYSNNPKYAIASYYELKGLSISSNVSLYQLPLNLSDVVNIDNITNTFYLTNAQEKLLEKNGFVVIDYGYVDDIIEPYKDMQRHGIPVFVTSDTLLHLYHIQFDEILKAVEEREFFD
;
A
#
# COMPACT_ATOMS: atom_id res chain seq x y z
N MET A 1 23.55 -22.00 -47.08
CA MET A 1 23.26 -23.00 -46.02
C MET A 1 23.56 -22.53 -44.60
N ARG A 2 24.58 -21.69 -44.34
CA ARG A 2 24.87 -21.10 -43.00
C ARG A 2 23.81 -20.12 -42.46
N MET A 3 23.08 -19.42 -43.33
CA MET A 3 22.07 -18.42 -42.93
C MET A 3 20.76 -19.06 -42.44
N TYR A 4 20.30 -20.12 -43.13
CA TYR A 4 19.10 -20.90 -42.77
C TYR A 4 19.24 -21.61 -41.41
N MET A 5 20.46 -22.05 -41.07
CA MET A 5 20.76 -22.65 -39.75
C MET A 5 20.73 -21.60 -38.62
N ARG A 6 21.12 -20.35 -38.86
CA ARG A 6 21.06 -19.29 -37.84
C ARG A 6 19.63 -18.90 -37.48
N GLU A 7 18.73 -18.77 -38.46
CA GLU A 7 17.31 -18.48 -38.18
C GLU A 7 16.63 -19.61 -37.39
N LYS A 8 16.89 -20.88 -37.76
CA LYS A 8 16.34 -22.01 -37.00
C LYS A 8 16.88 -22.09 -35.58
N ILE A 9 18.17 -21.81 -35.38
CA ILE A 9 18.77 -21.76 -34.04
C ILE A 9 18.16 -20.63 -33.20
N LEU A 10 17.91 -19.47 -33.82
CA LEU A 10 17.32 -18.30 -33.13
C LEU A 10 15.85 -18.56 -32.76
N ILE A 11 15.08 -19.21 -33.63
CA ILE A 11 13.70 -19.63 -33.36
C ILE A 11 13.65 -20.69 -32.25
N ILE A 12 14.58 -21.65 -32.25
CA ILE A 12 14.66 -22.68 -31.19
C ILE A 12 15.02 -22.02 -29.84
N PHE A 13 15.95 -21.06 -29.82
CA PHE A 13 16.28 -20.29 -28.62
C PHE A 13 15.12 -19.42 -28.12
N LEU A 14 14.35 -18.82 -29.03
CA LEU A 14 13.17 -18.03 -28.68
C LEU A 14 12.05 -18.93 -28.13
N ALA A 15 11.88 -20.13 -28.69
CA ALA A 15 10.89 -21.09 -28.22
C ALA A 15 11.25 -21.68 -26.84
N THR A 16 12.53 -21.96 -26.57
CA THR A 16 12.98 -22.47 -25.27
C THR A 16 12.93 -21.42 -24.17
N THR A 17 13.18 -20.14 -24.50
CA THR A 17 13.03 -19.02 -23.56
C THR A 17 11.56 -18.72 -23.25
N LEU A 18 10.65 -18.81 -24.23
CA LEU A 18 9.21 -18.66 -23.97
C LEU A 18 8.65 -19.80 -23.10
N ALA A 19 9.11 -21.04 -23.32
CA ALA A 19 8.67 -22.20 -22.54
C ALA A 19 9.17 -22.20 -21.08
N SER A 20 10.34 -21.60 -20.82
CA SER A 20 10.88 -21.49 -19.45
C SER A 20 10.18 -20.41 -18.62
N ILE A 21 9.61 -19.36 -19.24
CA ILE A 21 8.81 -18.34 -18.55
C ILE A 21 7.47 -18.91 -18.08
N SER A 22 6.91 -19.93 -18.75
CA SER A 22 5.66 -20.58 -18.32
C SER A 22 5.79 -21.58 -17.15
N LEU A 23 7.01 -21.94 -16.76
CA LEU A 23 7.29 -22.90 -15.67
C LEU A 23 7.81 -22.21 -14.39
N GLY A 24 7.94 -20.88 -14.40
CA GLY A 24 8.11 -20.09 -13.18
C GLY A 24 6.80 -20.06 -12.41
N GLY A 25 6.61 -21.04 -11.53
CA GLY A 25 5.42 -21.18 -10.72
C GLY A 25 5.12 -19.90 -9.92
N CYS A 26 3.93 -19.35 -10.13
CA CYS A 26 3.30 -18.53 -9.12
C CYS A 26 3.23 -19.38 -7.85
N ILE A 27 3.92 -18.97 -6.79
CA ILE A 27 3.63 -19.49 -5.45
C ILE A 27 2.21 -19.02 -5.15
N HIS A 28 1.24 -19.91 -5.34
CA HIS A 28 -0.10 -19.74 -4.85
C HIS A 28 -0.01 -19.94 -3.34
N GLN A 29 0.21 -18.84 -2.63
CA GLN A 29 0.03 -18.82 -1.20
C GLN A 29 -1.48 -18.81 -0.97
N GLU A 30 -2.08 -20.00 -0.88
CA GLU A 30 -3.36 -20.16 -0.21
C GLU A 30 -3.13 -19.76 1.26
N GLY A 31 -3.26 -18.47 1.51
CA GLY A 31 -3.53 -17.97 2.84
C GLY A 31 -4.86 -18.56 3.25
N ASN A 32 -4.82 -19.67 3.97
CA ASN A 32 -5.95 -20.10 4.78
C ASN A 32 -6.19 -18.99 5.80
N MET A 33 -7.02 -18.00 5.45
CA MET A 33 -7.73 -17.19 6.42
C MET A 33 -8.77 -18.09 7.11
N GLY A 34 -8.28 -19.13 7.77
CA GLY A 34 -9.02 -20.03 8.65
C GLY A 34 -9.25 -19.39 10.01
N GLY A 35 -9.45 -18.08 10.04
CA GLY A 35 -10.19 -17.42 11.08
C GLY A 35 -11.51 -17.02 10.44
N ASN A 36 -12.62 -17.55 10.94
CA ASN A 36 -13.90 -16.89 10.74
C ASN A 36 -13.68 -15.44 11.18
N LEU A 37 -13.57 -14.51 10.22
CA LEU A 37 -13.60 -13.09 10.54
C LEU A 37 -14.95 -12.89 11.22
N PRO A 38 -15.01 -12.51 12.51
CA PRO A 38 -16.27 -12.43 13.20
C PRO A 38 -17.16 -11.48 12.40
N VAL A 39 -18.32 -12.00 11.99
CA VAL A 39 -19.37 -11.26 11.33
C VAL A 39 -19.63 -10.02 12.18
N PHE A 40 -19.16 -8.86 11.72
CA PHE A 40 -19.17 -7.64 12.48
C PHE A 40 -20.61 -7.12 12.54
N GLY A 41 -21.31 -7.43 13.63
CA GLY A 41 -22.45 -6.68 14.15
C GLY A 41 -21.97 -5.87 15.35
N GLY A 42 -22.23 -4.56 15.39
CA GLY A 42 -21.76 -3.63 16.44
C GLY A 42 -20.29 -3.85 16.85
N GLY A 43 -19.34 -3.55 15.97
CA GLY A 43 -17.97 -4.06 16.04
C GLY A 43 -17.19 -3.51 17.23
N VAL A 44 -16.99 -4.34 18.25
CA VAL A 44 -15.95 -4.08 19.26
C VAL A 44 -14.59 -4.34 18.61
N ILE A 45 -13.80 -3.28 18.44
CA ILE A 45 -12.40 -3.37 18.01
C ILE A 45 -11.59 -3.77 19.24
N ILE A 46 -11.05 -4.99 19.22
CA ILE A 46 -10.20 -5.52 20.28
C ILE A 46 -8.75 -5.49 19.81
N ILE A 47 -7.98 -4.56 20.37
CA ILE A 47 -6.53 -4.53 20.26
C ILE A 47 -5.98 -5.31 21.45
N HIS A 48 -5.34 -6.43 21.17
CA HIS A 48 -4.73 -7.27 22.20
C HIS A 48 -3.49 -6.60 22.78
N PRO A 49 -3.22 -6.76 24.08
CA PRO A 49 -1.97 -6.27 24.66
C PRO A 49 -0.78 -6.98 24.00
N VAL A 50 0.28 -6.22 23.73
CA VAL A 50 1.54 -6.74 23.21
C VAL A 50 2.63 -6.36 24.19
N ASN A 51 3.34 -7.35 24.70
CA ASN A 51 4.53 -7.14 25.50
C ASN A 51 5.70 -7.90 24.87
N ALA A 52 6.77 -7.19 24.55
CA ALA A 52 7.94 -7.79 23.95
C ALA A 52 8.86 -8.34 25.04
N SER A 53 9.36 -9.56 24.85
CA SER A 53 10.32 -10.15 25.77
C SER A 53 11.72 -9.56 25.54
N TYR A 54 12.48 -9.43 26.62
CA TYR A 54 13.88 -9.03 26.56
C TYR A 54 14.70 -9.94 25.63
N SER A 55 15.56 -9.32 24.81
CA SER A 55 16.47 -10.01 23.89
C SER A 55 17.88 -9.46 24.03
N ASN A 56 18.86 -10.37 24.15
CA ASN A 56 20.29 -10.02 24.13
C ASN A 56 20.78 -9.60 22.73
N ASN A 57 19.94 -9.76 21.69
CA ASN A 57 20.29 -9.31 20.36
C ASN A 57 20.02 -7.79 20.26
N PRO A 58 21.05 -6.95 20.02
CA PRO A 58 20.90 -5.49 20.01
C PRO A 58 19.88 -5.00 18.97
N LYS A 59 19.67 -5.76 17.88
CA LYS A 59 18.63 -5.46 16.87
C LYS A 59 17.21 -5.46 17.45
N TYR A 60 16.95 -6.30 18.46
CA TYR A 60 15.63 -6.48 19.07
C TYR A 60 15.55 -5.94 20.50
N ALA A 61 16.67 -5.48 21.08
CA ALA A 61 16.72 -4.96 22.44
C ALA A 61 15.76 -3.78 22.66
N ILE A 62 15.62 -2.88 21.67
CA ILE A 62 14.70 -1.74 21.76
C ILE A 62 13.24 -2.19 21.78
N ALA A 63 12.89 -3.25 21.04
CA ALA A 63 11.53 -3.77 21.01
C ALA A 63 11.09 -4.24 22.40
N SER A 64 12.01 -4.73 23.25
CA SER A 64 11.68 -5.18 24.62
C SER A 64 11.16 -4.08 25.56
N TYR A 65 11.33 -2.81 25.20
CA TYR A 65 10.76 -1.68 25.94
C TYR A 65 9.37 -1.27 25.44
N TYR A 66 8.89 -1.86 24.34
CA TYR A 66 7.57 -1.59 23.81
C TYR A 66 6.51 -2.40 24.58
N GLU A 67 5.63 -1.67 25.27
CA GLU A 67 4.45 -2.22 25.92
C GLU A 67 3.20 -1.57 25.34
N LEU A 68 2.35 -2.37 24.69
CA LEU A 68 1.03 -1.96 24.26
C LEU A 68 0.00 -2.50 25.24
N LYS A 69 -0.70 -1.61 25.93
CA LYS A 69 -1.88 -1.98 26.71
C LYS A 69 -3.02 -2.33 25.77
N GLY A 70 -3.69 -3.44 26.04
CA GLY A 70 -4.85 -3.86 25.27
C GLY A 70 -5.96 -2.81 25.33
N LEU A 71 -6.68 -2.64 24.24
CA LEU A 71 -7.73 -1.64 24.09
C LEU A 71 -8.97 -2.28 23.48
N SER A 72 -10.13 -2.03 24.08
CA SER A 72 -11.42 -2.47 23.57
C SER A 72 -12.27 -1.24 23.26
N ILE A 73 -12.54 -1.00 21.98
CA ILE A 73 -13.34 0.14 21.52
C ILE A 73 -14.65 -0.41 20.96
N SER A 74 -15.79 0.00 21.52
CA SER A 74 -17.08 -0.27 20.90
C SER A 74 -17.30 0.73 19.77
N SER A 75 -17.31 0.26 18.52
CA SER A 75 -17.62 1.11 17.38
C SER A 75 -19.11 1.40 17.33
N ASN A 76 -19.47 2.68 17.27
CA ASN A 76 -20.86 3.13 17.11
C ASN A 76 -21.26 3.32 15.64
N VAL A 77 -20.42 2.91 14.69
CA VAL A 77 -20.72 3.01 13.26
C VAL A 77 -21.44 1.76 12.77
N SER A 78 -22.43 1.94 11.89
CA SER A 78 -23.08 0.82 11.22
C SER A 78 -22.06 0.12 10.33
N LEU A 79 -21.99 -1.20 10.44
CA LEU A 79 -21.07 -2.00 9.66
C LEU A 79 -21.67 -2.22 8.27
N TYR A 80 -20.80 -2.27 7.26
CA TYR A 80 -21.17 -2.59 5.89
C TYR A 80 -20.56 -3.92 5.47
N GLN A 81 -21.21 -4.60 4.53
CA GLN A 81 -20.74 -5.86 3.98
C GLN A 81 -20.17 -5.63 2.57
N LEU A 82 -19.21 -6.47 2.19
CA LEU A 82 -18.68 -6.50 0.83
C LEU A 82 -19.39 -7.60 0.03
N PRO A 83 -19.62 -7.40 -1.28
CA PRO A 83 -19.35 -6.18 -2.04
C PRO A 83 -20.31 -5.04 -1.65
N LEU A 84 -19.81 -3.80 -1.69
CA LEU A 84 -20.61 -2.61 -1.45
C LEU A 84 -21.69 -2.48 -2.52
N ASN A 85 -22.87 -2.05 -2.11
CA ASN A 85 -23.85 -1.47 -3.02
C ASN A 85 -23.63 0.04 -3.06
N LEU A 86 -23.06 0.57 -4.15
CA LEU A 86 -22.79 1.99 -4.29
C LEU A 86 -24.06 2.86 -4.19
N SER A 87 -25.22 2.30 -4.52
CA SER A 87 -26.50 3.01 -4.38
C SER A 87 -26.86 3.33 -2.92
N ASP A 88 -26.30 2.58 -1.96
CA ASP A 88 -26.51 2.81 -0.53
C ASP A 88 -25.49 3.82 0.05
N VAL A 89 -24.48 4.22 -0.73
CA VAL A 89 -23.41 5.14 -0.33
C VAL A 89 -23.83 6.57 -0.62
N VAL A 90 -24.17 7.32 0.43
CA VAL A 90 -24.74 8.68 0.35
C VAL A 90 -23.92 9.66 -0.49
N ASN A 91 -22.58 9.56 -0.44
CA ASN A 91 -21.67 10.52 -1.07
C ASN A 91 -20.93 9.97 -2.30
N ILE A 92 -21.39 8.86 -2.89
CA ILE A 92 -20.67 8.23 -4.01
C ILE A 92 -20.54 9.15 -5.21
N ASP A 93 -21.59 9.88 -5.58
CA ASP A 93 -21.58 10.79 -6.73
C ASP A 93 -20.52 11.90 -6.55
N ASN A 94 -20.37 12.42 -5.33
CA ASN A 94 -19.36 13.45 -5.06
C ASN A 94 -17.94 12.88 -5.20
N ILE A 95 -17.71 11.66 -4.70
CA ILE A 95 -16.42 10.97 -4.79
C ILE A 95 -16.07 10.64 -6.23
N THR A 96 -17.00 10.05 -6.99
CA THR A 96 -16.81 9.70 -8.41
C THR A 96 -16.50 10.94 -9.23
N ASN A 97 -17.21 12.06 -9.01
CA ASN A 97 -17.00 13.29 -9.76
C ASN A 97 -15.70 14.02 -9.37
N THR A 98 -15.34 14.02 -8.08
CA THR A 98 -14.12 14.71 -7.61
C THR A 98 -12.85 14.00 -8.07
N PHE A 99 -12.86 12.66 -8.07
CA PHE A 99 -11.70 11.85 -8.46
C PHE A 99 -11.77 11.29 -9.88
N TYR A 100 -12.81 11.62 -10.64
CA TYR A 100 -13.04 11.12 -12.00
C TYR A 100 -12.91 9.60 -12.10
N LEU A 101 -13.56 8.87 -11.19
CA LEU A 101 -13.44 7.42 -11.13
C LEU A 101 -13.95 6.78 -12.43
N THR A 102 -13.14 5.88 -12.97
CA THR A 102 -13.53 5.06 -14.11
C THR A 102 -14.46 3.93 -13.68
N ASN A 103 -15.26 3.40 -14.60
CA ASN A 103 -16.11 2.22 -14.37
C ASN A 103 -15.32 1.00 -13.82
N ALA A 104 -14.02 0.89 -14.13
CA ALA A 104 -13.18 -0.17 -13.61
C ALA A 104 -12.82 0.06 -12.13
N GLN A 105 -12.53 1.32 -11.76
CA GLN A 105 -12.23 1.72 -10.39
C GLN A 105 -13.47 1.63 -9.48
N GLU A 106 -14.65 1.99 -9.99
CA GLU A 106 -15.91 1.82 -9.25
C GLU A 106 -16.21 0.35 -8.94
N LYS A 107 -15.97 -0.56 -9.89
CA LYS A 107 -16.10 -2.01 -9.63
C LYS A 107 -15.10 -2.53 -8.59
N LEU A 108 -13.89 -1.96 -8.55
CA LEU A 108 -12.92 -2.30 -7.50
C LEU A 108 -13.37 -1.77 -6.14
N LEU A 109 -13.95 -0.57 -6.11
CA LEU A 109 -14.53 0.03 -4.91
C LEU A 109 -15.70 -0.80 -4.39
N GLU A 110 -16.61 -1.23 -5.26
CA GLU A 110 -17.70 -2.16 -4.94
C GLU A 110 -17.15 -3.45 -4.32
N LYS A 111 -16.20 -4.09 -5.00
CA LYS A 111 -15.70 -5.39 -4.58
C LYS A 111 -14.92 -5.34 -3.26
N ASN A 112 -14.05 -4.34 -3.10
CA ASN A 112 -13.04 -4.32 -2.04
C ASN A 112 -13.35 -3.33 -0.93
N GLY A 113 -14.30 -2.41 -1.13
CA GLY A 113 -14.58 -1.31 -0.22
C GLY A 113 -13.56 -0.17 -0.27
N PHE A 114 -12.53 -0.27 -1.12
CA PHE A 114 -11.57 0.78 -1.39
C PHE A 114 -11.01 0.64 -2.81
N VAL A 115 -10.47 1.74 -3.32
CA VAL A 115 -9.74 1.79 -4.59
C VAL A 115 -8.54 2.72 -4.44
N VAL A 116 -7.43 2.36 -5.08
CA VAL A 116 -6.25 3.22 -5.18
C VAL A 116 -6.27 3.86 -6.56
N ILE A 117 -6.14 5.19 -6.58
CA ILE A 117 -6.08 5.98 -7.80
C ILE A 117 -4.70 6.62 -7.90
N ASP A 118 -4.19 6.70 -9.12
CA ASP A 118 -2.98 7.47 -9.40
C ASP A 118 -3.35 8.96 -9.40
N TYR A 119 -2.68 9.73 -8.54
CA TYR A 119 -2.84 11.19 -8.48
C TYR A 119 -2.02 11.89 -9.58
N GLY A 120 -1.05 11.19 -10.18
CA GLY A 120 -0.10 11.74 -11.13
C GLY A 120 1.19 12.22 -10.46
N TYR A 121 2.03 12.87 -11.27
CA TYR A 121 3.33 13.37 -10.83
C TYR A 121 3.21 14.76 -10.22
N VAL A 122 3.74 14.93 -9.00
CA VAL A 122 3.77 16.20 -8.27
C VAL A 122 5.11 16.35 -7.58
N ASP A 123 5.79 17.48 -7.81
CA ASP A 123 7.10 17.77 -7.21
C ASP A 123 7.00 18.17 -5.73
N ASP A 124 5.95 18.93 -5.36
CA ASP A 124 5.72 19.34 -3.98
C ASP A 124 4.79 18.36 -3.27
N ILE A 125 5.33 17.61 -2.30
CA ILE A 125 4.55 16.67 -1.49
C ILE A 125 3.36 17.34 -0.76
N ILE A 126 3.39 18.65 -0.54
CA ILE A 126 2.34 19.39 0.16
C ILE A 126 1.15 19.68 -0.76
N GLU A 127 1.37 19.77 -2.07
CA GLU A 127 0.34 20.16 -3.04
C GLU A 127 -0.86 19.20 -3.07
N PRO A 128 -0.71 17.87 -3.12
CA PRO A 128 -1.85 16.94 -3.07
C PRO A 128 -2.69 17.12 -1.80
N TYR A 129 -2.06 17.38 -0.65
CA TYR A 129 -2.80 17.58 0.60
C TYR A 129 -3.59 18.89 0.61
N LYS A 130 -3.03 19.97 0.04
CA LYS A 130 -3.74 21.24 -0.12
C LYS A 130 -4.91 21.09 -1.07
N ASP A 131 -4.74 20.33 -2.15
CA ASP A 131 -5.80 20.05 -3.11
C ASP A 131 -6.95 19.25 -2.48
N MET A 132 -6.65 18.19 -1.74
CA MET A 132 -7.65 17.43 -0.97
C MET A 132 -8.40 18.33 0.02
N GLN A 133 -7.68 19.21 0.73
CA GLN A 133 -8.29 20.15 1.66
C GLN A 133 -9.26 21.12 0.96
N ARG A 134 -8.89 21.65 -0.23
CA ARG A 134 -9.75 22.55 -1.01
C ARG A 134 -11.05 21.88 -1.46
N HIS A 135 -10.99 20.58 -1.76
CA HIS A 135 -12.15 19.77 -2.13
C HIS A 135 -12.93 19.24 -0.92
N GLY A 136 -12.56 19.61 0.31
CA GLY A 136 -13.23 19.16 1.53
C GLY A 136 -13.00 17.67 1.84
N ILE A 137 -11.94 17.09 1.29
CA ILE A 137 -11.59 15.68 1.45
C ILE A 137 -10.70 15.53 2.70
N PRO A 138 -11.09 14.67 3.67
CA PRO A 138 -10.26 14.42 4.84
C PRO A 138 -8.91 13.84 4.47
N VAL A 139 -7.85 14.44 5.03
CA VAL A 139 -6.48 13.97 4.85
C VAL A 139 -6.08 13.07 6.01
N PHE A 140 -5.55 11.89 5.69
CA PHE A 140 -4.93 10.99 6.66
C PHE A 140 -3.44 10.84 6.36
N VAL A 141 -2.58 11.29 7.29
CA VAL A 141 -1.12 11.22 7.16
C VAL A 141 -0.59 10.16 8.12
N THR A 142 0.21 9.22 7.59
CA THR A 142 0.87 8.20 8.40
C THR A 142 2.29 8.60 8.77
N SER A 143 2.85 7.95 9.78
CA SER A 143 4.25 8.16 10.17
C SER A 143 5.23 7.85 9.03
N ASP A 144 4.88 6.94 8.12
CA ASP A 144 5.71 6.55 6.97
C ASP A 144 5.98 7.74 6.04
N THR A 145 4.98 8.59 5.80
CA THR A 145 5.15 9.82 5.01
C THR A 145 6.19 10.74 5.64
N LEU A 146 6.10 10.97 6.96
CA LEU A 146 7.04 11.82 7.68
C LEU A 146 8.45 11.21 7.70
N LEU A 147 8.54 9.89 7.91
CA LEU A 147 9.82 9.19 7.91
C LEU A 147 10.48 9.23 6.53
N HIS A 148 9.71 9.07 5.45
CA HIS A 148 10.21 9.21 4.09
C HIS A 148 10.74 10.63 3.82
N LEU A 149 10.01 11.67 4.24
CA LEU A 149 10.45 13.06 4.10
C LEU A 149 11.72 13.36 4.90
N TYR A 150 11.84 12.79 6.11
CA TYR A 150 13.04 12.91 6.90
C TYR A 150 14.26 12.34 6.17
N HIS A 151 14.12 11.17 5.54
CA HIS A 151 15.20 10.57 4.76
C HIS A 151 15.64 11.46 3.59
N ILE A 152 14.69 11.99 2.81
CA ILE A 152 15.01 12.92 1.70
C ILE A 152 15.73 14.17 2.22
N GLN A 153 15.21 14.80 3.27
CA GLN A 153 15.80 16.02 3.82
C GLN A 153 17.21 15.77 4.37
N PHE A 154 17.43 14.64 5.04
CA PHE A 154 18.73 14.28 5.56
C PHE A 154 19.76 14.12 4.44
N ASP A 155 19.41 13.41 3.37
CA ASP A 155 20.30 13.21 2.23
C ASP A 155 20.63 14.53 1.51
N GLU A 156 19.63 15.41 1.32
CA GLU A 156 19.86 16.75 0.74
C GLU A 156 20.76 17.64 1.62
N ILE A 157 20.62 17.56 2.94
CA ILE A 157 21.51 18.28 3.87
C ILE A 157 22.94 17.75 3.74
N LEU A 158 23.13 16.43 3.70
CA LEU A 158 24.46 15.83 3.55
C LEU A 158 25.10 16.24 2.22
N LYS A 159 24.36 16.17 1.12
CA LYS A 159 24.82 16.62 -0.19
C LYS A 159 25.21 18.10 -0.17
N ALA A 160 24.38 18.96 0.41
CA ALA A 160 24.67 20.40 0.49
C ALA A 160 25.90 20.72 1.37
N VAL A 161 26.20 19.89 2.37
CA VAL A 161 27.42 20.02 3.18
C VAL A 161 28.63 19.51 2.39
N GLU A 162 28.49 18.38 1.67
CA GLU A 162 29.52 17.84 0.79
C GLU A 162 29.97 18.87 -0.25
N GLU A 163 29.02 19.43 -1.00
CA GLU A 163 29.26 20.42 -2.06
C GLU A 163 29.89 21.73 -1.55
N ARG A 164 29.62 22.13 -0.30
CA ARG A 164 30.10 23.41 0.24
C ARG A 164 31.42 23.30 1.00
N GLU A 165 31.63 22.22 1.74
CA GLU A 165 32.73 22.11 2.70
C GLU A 165 33.77 21.06 2.32
N PHE A 166 33.42 20.10 1.44
CA PHE A 166 34.26 18.93 1.15
C PHE A 166 34.67 18.79 -0.32
N PHE A 167 33.99 19.47 -1.25
CA PHE A 167 34.41 19.57 -2.64
C PHE A 167 35.23 20.85 -2.88
N ASP A 168 36.55 20.69 -2.94
CA ASP A 168 37.51 21.55 -3.67
C ASP A 168 37.82 20.95 -5.05
#